data_AF-A0A0S4TL29-F1
#
_entry.id   AF-A0A0S4TL29-F1
#
_cell.length_a   1.000
_cell.length_b   1.000
_cell.length_c   1.000
_cell.angle_alpha   90.00
_cell.angle_beta   90.00
_cell.angle_gamma   90.00
#
_symmetry.space_group_name_H-M   'P 1'
#
loop_
_entity.id
_entity.type
_entity.pdbx_description
1 polymer ?
#
loop_
_entity_poly.entity_id
_entity_poly.type
_entity_poly.pdbx_seq_one_letter_code
_entity_poly.pdbx_strand_id
1 'polypeptide(L)'
;MAATKSEIASSLSQRCPGWLQPLQHARKLGLTPRHGWIVIQAGGRIGKWVPAVIVTPGYKPRHDDDLSAFRGLDCEVLIDDETGYGLVHGLVAGIKNANPRRLLLLTCGRLPAIVILKKGGVHGPQ
;
A
#
# COMPACT_ATOMS: atom_id res chain seq x y z
N MET A 1 -33.07 -23.97 4.28
CA MET A 1 -32.62 -22.81 3.48
C MET A 1 -31.11 -22.93 3.31
N ALA A 2 -30.67 -23.40 2.15
CA ALA A 2 -29.26 -23.66 1.88
C ALA A 2 -28.59 -22.36 1.41
N ALA A 3 -27.53 -21.94 2.10
CA ALA A 3 -26.67 -20.85 1.65
C ALA A 3 -26.04 -21.24 0.30
N THR A 4 -26.27 -20.41 -0.71
CA THR A 4 -25.73 -20.59 -2.06
C THR A 4 -24.20 -20.57 -2.03
N LYS A 5 -23.57 -21.54 -2.70
CA LYS A 5 -22.10 -21.70 -2.87
C LYS A 5 -21.34 -20.42 -3.28
N SER A 6 -22.04 -19.38 -3.75
CA SER A 6 -21.49 -18.06 -4.08
C SER A 6 -21.02 -17.24 -2.87
N GLU A 7 -21.57 -17.44 -1.67
CA GLU A 7 -21.12 -16.72 -0.47
C GLU A 7 -19.90 -17.37 0.20
N ILE A 8 -19.71 -18.67 -0.03
CA ILE A 8 -18.57 -19.44 0.49
C ILE A 8 -17.30 -19.22 -0.36
N ALA A 9 -17.43 -18.74 -1.59
CA ALA A 9 -16.30 -18.40 -2.46
C ALA A 9 -15.62 -17.05 -2.12
N SER A 10 -16.20 -16.25 -1.22
CA SER A 10 -15.72 -14.91 -0.86
C SER A 10 -14.87 -14.87 0.43
N SER A 11 -14.29 -15.99 0.85
CA SER A 11 -13.30 -16.02 1.92
C SER A 11 -12.02 -16.75 1.51
N LEU A 12 -11.54 -16.51 0.28
CA LEU A 12 -10.10 -16.62 0.04
C LEU A 12 -9.44 -15.70 1.08
N SER A 13 -8.81 -16.31 2.08
CA SER A 13 -8.27 -15.63 3.25
C SER A 13 -7.27 -14.57 2.78
N GLN A 14 -7.72 -13.33 2.64
CA GLN A 14 -6.85 -12.25 2.20
C GLN A 14 -5.69 -12.16 3.18
N ARG A 15 -4.48 -12.34 2.66
CA ARG A 15 -3.30 -12.48 3.50
C ARG A 15 -2.79 -11.09 3.83
N CYS A 16 -3.02 -10.61 5.04
CA CYS A 16 -2.37 -9.39 5.49
C CYS A 16 -0.85 -9.65 5.59
N PRO A 17 0.00 -8.94 4.83
CA PRO A 17 1.45 -9.10 4.94
C PRO A 17 1.91 -8.82 6.38
N GLY A 18 2.91 -9.58 6.85
CA GLY A 18 3.40 -9.48 8.24
C GLY A 18 3.83 -8.06 8.61
N TRP A 19 4.51 -7.37 7.71
CA TRP A 19 4.95 -5.97 7.89
C TRP A 19 3.80 -4.97 8.02
N LEU A 20 2.59 -5.30 7.53
CA LEU A 20 1.42 -4.44 7.57
C LEU A 20 0.53 -4.71 8.79
N GLN A 21 0.69 -5.86 9.45
CA GLN A 21 -0.16 -6.27 10.58
C GLN A 21 -0.31 -5.22 11.69
N PRO A 22 0.74 -4.49 12.11
CA PRO A 22 0.58 -3.46 13.14
C PRO A 22 -0.37 -2.35 12.71
N LEU A 23 -0.26 -1.89 11.46
CA LEU A 23 -1.17 -0.88 10.92
C LEU A 23 -2.58 -1.45 10.78
N GLN A 24 -2.72 -2.66 10.24
CA GLN A 24 -4.03 -3.30 10.08
C GLN A 24 -4.75 -3.45 11.41
N HIS A 25 -4.03 -3.84 12.47
CA HIS A 25 -4.57 -3.90 13.82
C HIS A 25 -5.01 -2.52 14.34
N ALA A 26 -4.16 -1.49 14.20
CA ALA A 26 -4.50 -0.13 14.60
C ALA A 26 -5.76 0.40 13.87
N ARG A 27 -5.86 0.16 12.55
CA ARG A 27 -7.02 0.57 11.74
C ARG A 27 -8.31 -0.12 12.19
N LYS A 28 -8.25 -1.41 12.56
CA LYS A 28 -9.41 -2.16 13.11
C LYS A 28 -9.89 -1.59 14.45
N LEU A 29 -9.00 -0.99 15.23
CA LEU A 29 -9.35 -0.28 16.47
C LEU A 29 -9.86 1.15 16.23
N GLY A 30 -10.06 1.56 14.97
CA GLY A 30 -10.47 2.92 14.62
C GLY A 30 -9.34 3.95 14.68
N LEU A 31 -8.10 3.53 14.97
CA LEU A 31 -6.96 4.42 15.01
C LEU A 31 -6.53 4.79 13.59
N THR A 32 -6.11 6.04 13.43
CA THR A 32 -5.64 6.58 12.15
C THR A 32 -4.32 7.30 12.40
N PRO A 33 -3.30 7.16 11.52
CA PRO A 33 -2.11 7.99 11.59
C PRO A 33 -2.47 9.47 11.69
N ARG A 34 -1.67 10.23 12.45
CA ARG A 34 -1.88 11.68 12.62
C ARG A 34 -1.96 12.35 11.24
N HIS A 35 -2.98 13.18 11.02
CA HIS A 35 -3.30 13.82 9.73
C HIS A 35 -3.71 12.88 8.57
N GLY A 36 -3.91 11.58 8.83
CA GLY A 36 -4.40 10.61 7.85
C GLY A 36 -3.35 10.21 6.80
N TRP A 37 -2.07 10.29 7.17
CA TRP A 37 -0.95 10.15 6.25
C TRP A 37 0.06 9.10 6.75
N ILE A 38 0.69 8.36 5.82
CA ILE A 38 1.67 7.32 6.15
C ILE A 38 2.74 7.14 5.06
N VAL A 39 3.97 6.88 5.49
CA VAL A 39 5.09 6.49 4.63
C VAL A 39 5.19 4.96 4.54
N ILE A 40 5.40 4.43 3.34
CA ILE A 40 5.60 3.02 3.03
C ILE A 40 7.03 2.89 2.51
N GLN A 41 7.93 2.39 3.34
CA GLN A 41 9.35 2.24 3.01
C GLN A 41 9.56 0.88 2.35
N ALA A 42 9.75 0.86 1.04
CA ALA A 42 10.08 -0.32 0.25
C ALA A 42 11.50 -0.13 -0.28
N GLY A 43 12.49 -0.38 0.58
CA GLY A 43 13.82 0.19 0.40
C GLY A 43 13.92 1.57 1.06
N GLY A 44 15.14 2.07 1.21
CA GLY A 44 15.44 3.31 1.92
C GLY A 44 14.98 3.30 3.39
N ARG A 45 15.45 4.27 4.18
CA ARG A 45 14.92 4.49 5.54
C ARG A 45 14.87 5.98 5.82
N ILE A 46 13.67 6.48 6.07
CA ILE A 46 13.47 7.76 6.76
C ILE A 46 13.47 7.45 8.26
N GLY A 47 14.13 8.31 9.04
CA GLY A 47 14.19 8.19 10.50
C GLY A 47 12.80 8.13 11.16
N LYS A 48 12.76 7.82 12.47
CA LYS A 48 11.54 7.53 13.26
C LYS A 48 10.58 8.71 13.47
N TRP A 49 10.68 9.78 12.68
CA TRP A 49 9.96 11.04 12.89
C TRP A 49 8.57 11.08 12.23
N VAL A 50 8.25 10.09 11.40
CA VAL A 50 7.00 10.06 10.62
C VAL A 50 6.28 8.72 10.81
N PRO A 51 4.93 8.67 10.76
CA PRO A 51 4.20 7.42 10.72
C PRO A 51 4.64 6.61 9.48
N ALA A 52 5.19 5.43 9.71
CA ALA A 52 5.74 4.61 8.64
C ALA A 52 5.50 3.12 8.86
N VAL A 53 5.41 2.39 7.75
CA VAL A 53 5.55 0.93 7.68
C VAL A 53 6.75 0.60 6.81
N ILE A 54 7.47 -0.46 7.18
CA ILE A 54 8.67 -0.91 6.46
C ILE A 54 8.34 -2.24 5.81
N VAL A 55 8.33 -2.26 4.48
CA VAL A 55 8.15 -3.50 3.72
C VAL A 55 9.33 -4.42 4.00
N THR A 56 9.04 -5.65 4.41
CA THR A 56 10.09 -6.64 4.70
C THR A 56 10.96 -6.89 3.46
N PRO A 57 12.30 -6.89 3.58
CA PRO A 57 13.18 -7.26 2.48
C PRO A 57 12.80 -8.61 1.87
N GLY A 58 12.81 -8.69 0.53
CA GLY A 58 12.43 -9.90 -0.21
C GLY A 58 10.93 -10.19 -0.29
N TYR A 59 10.06 -9.32 0.23
CA TYR A 59 8.63 -9.40 0.02
C TYR A 59 8.29 -9.39 -1.48
N LYS A 60 7.42 -10.31 -1.89
CA LYS A 60 6.90 -10.42 -3.26
C LYS A 60 5.39 -10.13 -3.21
N PRO A 61 4.92 -9.01 -3.79
CA PRO A 61 3.51 -8.68 -3.80
C PRO A 61 2.66 -9.79 -4.44
N ARG A 62 1.49 -10.05 -3.86
CA ARG A 62 0.51 -11.01 -4.39
C ARG A 62 -0.83 -10.32 -4.63
N HIS A 63 -1.63 -10.92 -5.51
CA HIS A 63 -2.96 -10.41 -5.84
C HIS A 63 -3.96 -10.56 -4.69
N ASP A 64 -3.71 -11.47 -3.75
CA ASP A 64 -4.55 -11.80 -2.60
C ASP A 64 -4.07 -11.16 -1.29
N ASP A 65 -3.10 -10.25 -1.34
CA ASP A 65 -2.63 -9.53 -0.16
C ASP A 65 -3.70 -8.55 0.35
N ASP A 66 -4.01 -8.61 1.64
CA ASP A 66 -4.89 -7.64 2.30
C ASP A 66 -4.12 -6.36 2.60
N LEU A 67 -4.29 -5.35 1.75
CA LEU A 67 -3.73 -4.01 1.93
C LEU A 67 -4.79 -2.98 2.37
N SER A 68 -5.95 -3.43 2.85
CA SER A 68 -7.08 -2.56 3.22
C SER A 68 -6.76 -1.54 4.31
N ALA A 69 -5.69 -1.75 5.08
CA ALA A 69 -5.16 -0.80 6.06
C ALA A 69 -4.93 0.61 5.49
N PHE A 70 -4.60 0.72 4.20
CA PHE A 70 -4.33 1.98 3.52
C PHE A 70 -5.57 2.74 3.06
N ARG A 71 -6.76 2.15 3.19
CA ARG A 71 -8.01 2.77 2.74
C ARG A 71 -8.19 4.15 3.36
N GLY A 72 -8.39 5.15 2.49
CA GLY A 72 -8.62 6.54 2.87
C GLY A 72 -7.40 7.29 3.41
N LEU A 73 -6.21 6.68 3.44
CA LEU A 73 -4.97 7.34 3.84
C LEU A 73 -4.32 8.06 2.65
N ASP A 74 -3.56 9.11 2.93
CA ASP A 74 -2.52 9.59 2.02
C ASP A 74 -1.28 8.71 2.19
N CYS A 75 -0.88 8.03 1.13
CA CYS A 75 0.23 7.09 1.13
C CYS A 75 1.42 7.65 0.35
N GLU A 76 2.60 7.65 0.98
CA GLU A 76 3.87 7.97 0.33
C GLU A 76 4.73 6.71 0.28
N VAL A 77 4.96 6.18 -0.92
CA VAL A 77 5.86 5.05 -1.12
C VAL A 77 7.25 5.58 -1.36
N LEU A 78 8.20 5.17 -0.53
CA LEU A 78 9.62 5.48 -0.68
C LEU A 78 10.33 4.24 -1.21
N ILE A 79 11.08 4.39 -2.29
CA ILE A 79 11.89 3.33 -2.91
C ILE A 79 13.33 3.80 -3.09
N ASP A 80 14.29 2.89 -3.11
CA ASP A 80 15.70 3.17 -3.43
C ASP A 80 16.13 2.56 -4.77
N ASP A 81 17.39 2.79 -5.15
CA ASP A 81 17.95 2.30 -6.42
C ASP A 81 18.04 0.76 -6.50
N GLU A 82 17.94 0.05 -5.37
CA GLU A 82 18.00 -1.42 -5.31
C GLU A 82 16.60 -2.04 -5.37
N THR A 83 15.56 -1.23 -5.30
CA THR A 83 14.17 -1.69 -5.26
C THR A 83 13.70 -2.14 -6.65
N GLY A 84 13.52 -3.46 -6.82
CA GLY A 84 13.13 -4.04 -8.10
C GLY A 84 11.73 -3.64 -8.58
N TYR A 85 11.57 -3.46 -9.90
CA TYR A 85 10.32 -3.05 -10.56
C TYR A 85 9.10 -3.91 -10.16
N GLY A 86 9.24 -5.23 -10.08
CA GLY A 86 8.13 -6.13 -9.75
C GLY A 86 7.54 -5.87 -8.36
N LEU A 87 8.40 -5.52 -7.38
CA LEU A 87 7.95 -5.11 -6.04
C LEU A 87 7.20 -3.78 -6.12
N VAL A 88 7.78 -2.76 -6.77
CA VAL A 88 7.14 -1.43 -6.90
C VAL A 88 5.79 -1.53 -7.59
N HIS A 89 5.74 -2.18 -8.75
CA HIS A 89 4.53 -2.35 -9.55
C HIS A 89 3.44 -3.07 -8.75
N GLY A 90 3.75 -4.22 -8.15
CA GLY A 90 2.79 -5.01 -7.38
C GLY A 90 2.29 -4.28 -6.13
N LEU A 91 3.20 -3.64 -5.39
CA LEU A 91 2.86 -2.87 -4.19
C LEU A 91 1.95 -1.67 -4.55
N VAL A 92 2.32 -0.88 -5.56
CA VAL A 92 1.52 0.27 -6.01
C VAL A 92 0.14 -0.18 -6.49
N ALA A 93 0.05 -1.26 -7.27
CA ALA A 93 -1.22 -1.81 -7.73
C ALA A 93 -2.12 -2.24 -6.55
N GLY A 94 -1.56 -2.98 -5.59
CA GLY A 94 -2.28 -3.40 -4.39
C GLY A 94 -2.74 -2.22 -3.53
N ILE A 95 -1.89 -1.22 -3.32
CA ILE A 95 -2.27 0.00 -2.58
C ILE A 95 -3.41 0.71 -3.31
N LYS A 96 -3.32 0.92 -4.62
CA LYS A 96 -4.41 1.56 -5.40
C LYS A 96 -5.75 0.82 -5.24
N ASN A 97 -5.72 -0.51 -5.24
CA ASN A 97 -6.93 -1.33 -5.05
C ASN A 97 -7.53 -1.17 -3.65
N ALA A 98 -6.72 -0.84 -2.63
CA ALA A 98 -7.21 -0.51 -1.29
C ALA A 98 -7.94 0.85 -1.22
N ASN A 99 -7.93 1.64 -2.30
CA ASN A 99 -8.55 2.96 -2.44
C ASN A 99 -8.02 3.97 -1.39
N PRO A 100 -6.71 4.32 -1.46
CA PRO A 100 -6.15 5.40 -0.67
C PRO A 100 -6.73 6.74 -1.14
N ARG A 101 -6.61 7.76 -0.30
CA ARG A 101 -7.01 9.13 -0.64
C ARG A 101 -6.03 9.74 -1.65
N ARG A 102 -4.73 9.53 -1.45
CA ARG A 102 -3.64 9.95 -2.35
C ARG A 102 -2.53 8.90 -2.34
N LEU A 103 -1.81 8.81 -3.46
CA LEU A 103 -0.64 7.96 -3.59
C LEU A 103 0.50 8.75 -4.25
N LEU A 104 1.61 8.87 -3.53
CA LEU A 104 2.85 9.48 -3.99
C LEU A 104 3.95 8.41 -4.01
N LEU A 105 4.79 8.39 -5.04
CA LEU A 105 5.97 7.54 -5.11
C LEU A 105 7.21 8.44 -5.16
N LEU A 106 8.15 8.19 -4.26
CA LEU A 106 9.39 8.93 -4.10
C LEU A 106 10.56 7.96 -4.26
N THR A 107 11.51 8.30 -5.13
CA THR A 107 12.78 7.57 -5.19
C THR A 107 13.83 8.31 -4.36
N CYS A 108 14.51 7.59 -3.47
CA CYS A 108 15.65 8.06 -2.72
C CYS A 108 16.87 7.21 -3.11
N GLY A 109 17.65 7.74 -4.05
CA GLY A 109 18.82 7.09 -4.58
C GLY A 109 19.75 8.10 -5.23
N ARG A 110 20.72 7.63 -6.02
CA ARG A 110 21.68 8.50 -6.71
C ARG A 110 20.98 9.50 -7.64
N LEU A 111 19.81 9.13 -8.16
CA LEU A 111 18.96 9.97 -9.02
C LEU A 111 17.55 10.06 -8.43
N PRO A 112 17.31 10.95 -7.44
CA PRO A 112 16.01 11.07 -6.81
C PRO A 112 15.00 11.66 -7.79
N ALA A 113 13.82 11.05 -7.88
CA ALA A 113 12.70 11.47 -8.69
C ALA A 113 11.40 11.38 -7.88
N ILE A 114 10.51 12.34 -8.10
CA ILE A 114 9.18 12.36 -7.49
C ILE A 114 8.17 11.97 -8.58
N VAL A 115 7.48 10.86 -8.36
CA VAL A 115 6.42 10.37 -9.26
C VAL A 115 5.08 10.47 -8.53
N ILE A 116 4.24 11.41 -8.95
CA ILE A 116 2.91 11.61 -8.35
C ILE A 116 1.87 10.81 -9.14
N LEU A 117 1.25 9.81 -8.52
CA LEU A 117 0.17 9.04 -9.12
C LEU A 117 -1.18 9.60 -8.65
N LYS A 118 -1.73 10.57 -9.37
CA LYS A 118 -3.11 11.03 -9.14
C LYS A 118 -4.10 9.97 -9.60
N LYS A 119 -5.20 9.81 -8.86
CA LYS A 119 -6.37 9.06 -9.30
C LYS A 119 -6.83 9.66 -10.63
N GLY A 120 -6.68 8.90 -11.72
CA GLY A 120 -7.13 9.34 -13.03
C GLY A 120 -8.63 9.58 -13.02
N GLY A 121 -9.05 10.83 -13.19
CA GLY A 121 -10.16 11.06 -14.11
C GLY A 121 -9.66 10.66 -15.50
N VAL A 122 -10.52 9.99 -16.28
CA VAL A 122 -10.17 9.54 -17.63
C VAL A 122 -9.63 10.75 -18.40
N HIS A 123 -8.34 10.73 -18.75
CA HIS A 123 -7.75 11.73 -19.63
C HIS A 123 -7.87 11.21 -21.06
N GLY A 124 -8.91 11.65 -21.75
CA GLY A 124 -9.17 11.44 -23.17
C GLY A 124 -10.54 12.04 -23.54
N PRO A 125 -10.70 12.69 -24.71
CA PRO A 125 -12.01 13.18 -25.13
C PRO A 125 -12.96 11.99 -25.32
N GLN A 126 -14.16 12.12 -24.77
CA GLN A 126 -15.29 11.25 -25.10
C GLN A 126 -15.80 11.56 -26.51
#